data_AF-A0A350J8Q3-F1
#
_entry.id   AF-A0A350J8Q3-F1
#
_cell.length_a   1.000
_cell.length_b   1.000
_cell.length_c   1.000
_cell.angle_alpha   90.00
_cell.angle_beta   90.00
_cell.angle_gamma   90.00
#
_symmetry.space_group_name_H-M   'P 1'
#
loop_
_entity.id
_entity.type
_entity.pdbx_description
1 polymer ?
#
loop_
_entity_poly.entity_id
_entity_poly.type
_entity_poly.pdbx_seq_one_letter_code
_entity_poly.pdbx_strand_id
1 'polypeptide(L)'
;MSKIQTARKIIFYIVFIMLTASFQVTFPYVLSFGGQVADLMLVFTVLAGYLFGFKDGALVGIFMGVLRDFFASPSITAIDGTPVVTCGLGLLVLFAGGVIGSSFFTLKMKRNTLFAFAAVAFYTAVYKIAGHLIIFIWHKAILKTAYNLTIGDILLGSLLPQIALNLLAAIPIILLFKFAGPYRKGVNPALIDEGKEDDRLWLQI
;
A
#
# COMPACT_ATOMS: atom_id res chain seq x y z
N MET A 1 -13.60 22.17 -8.60
CA MET A 1 -12.76 22.28 -7.39
C MET A 1 -12.13 23.66 -7.35
N SER A 2 -12.11 24.37 -6.21
CA SER A 2 -11.53 25.72 -6.15
C SER A 2 -9.98 25.67 -6.13
N LYS A 3 -9.30 26.73 -6.59
CA LYS A 3 -7.82 26.79 -6.61
C LYS A 3 -7.19 26.50 -5.23
N ILE A 4 -7.83 26.96 -4.16
CA ILE A 4 -7.41 26.74 -2.77
C ILE A 4 -7.51 25.26 -2.37
N GLN A 5 -8.56 24.55 -2.82
CA GLN A 5 -8.71 23.11 -2.55
C GLN A 5 -7.65 22.29 -3.29
N THR A 6 -7.32 22.65 -4.52
CA THR A 6 -6.24 22.02 -5.29
C THR A 6 -4.89 22.22 -4.61
N ALA A 7 -4.58 23.44 -4.18
CA ALA A 7 -3.35 23.74 -3.45
C ALA A 7 -3.23 22.93 -2.15
N ARG A 8 -4.30 22.84 -1.35
CA ARG A 8 -4.34 22.01 -0.14
C ARG A 8 -4.04 20.54 -0.44
N LYS A 9 -4.67 19.98 -1.48
CA LYS A 9 -4.48 18.59 -1.90
C LYS A 9 -3.03 18.31 -2.27
N ILE A 10 -2.42 19.19 -3.07
CA ILE A 10 -1.02 19.07 -3.48
C ILE A 10 -0.08 19.15 -2.27
N ILE A 11 -0.25 20.15 -1.42
CA ILE A 11 0.59 20.34 -0.22
C ILE A 11 0.48 19.12 0.70
N PHE A 12 -0.74 18.64 0.93
CA PHE A 12 -0.99 17.45 1.74
C PHE A 12 -0.20 16.25 1.20
N TYR A 13 -0.35 15.91 -0.09
CA TYR A 13 0.35 14.75 -0.63
C TYR A 13 1.87 14.91 -0.61
N ILE A 14 2.42 16.07 -0.99
CA ILE A 14 3.86 16.27 -0.96
C ILE A 14 4.40 16.07 0.46
N VAL A 15 3.80 16.73 1.46
CA VAL A 15 4.26 16.65 2.85
C VAL A 15 4.14 15.23 3.38
N PHE A 16 2.99 14.58 3.21
CA PHE A 16 2.77 13.26 3.81
C PHE A 16 3.43 12.12 3.06
N ILE A 17 3.63 12.20 1.74
CA ILE A 17 4.44 11.24 1.01
C ILE A 17 5.89 11.31 1.50
N MET A 18 6.47 12.51 1.57
CA MET A 18 7.86 12.69 2.04
C MET A 18 8.03 12.26 3.50
N LEU A 19 7.08 12.64 4.36
CA LEU A 19 7.12 12.28 5.78
C LEU A 19 6.99 10.76 5.97
N THR A 20 6.02 10.12 5.31
CA THR A 20 5.84 8.65 5.38
C THR A 20 7.08 7.92 4.87
N ALA A 21 7.65 8.37 3.74
CA ALA A 21 8.86 7.80 3.20
C ALA A 21 10.06 7.94 4.17
N SER A 22 10.20 9.11 4.81
CA SER A 22 11.27 9.36 5.78
C SER A 22 11.11 8.50 7.04
N PHE A 23 9.88 8.35 7.54
CA PHE A 23 9.59 7.48 8.69
C PHE A 23 9.79 6.01 8.38
N GLN A 24 9.53 5.57 7.14
CA GLN A 24 9.77 4.18 6.73
C GLN A 24 11.26 3.82 6.85
N VAL A 25 12.14 4.73 6.44
CA VAL A 25 13.60 4.49 6.41
C VAL A 25 14.22 4.65 7.80
N THR A 26 13.66 5.52 8.63
CA THR A 26 14.14 5.77 10.00
C THR A 26 13.42 4.92 11.06
N PHE A 27 12.61 3.93 10.65
CA PHE A 27 11.78 3.17 11.56
C PHE A 27 12.63 2.38 12.57
N PRO A 28 12.42 2.54 13.88
CA PRO A 28 13.28 1.93 14.88
C PRO A 28 13.06 0.41 14.95
N TYR A 29 14.16 -0.34 14.98
CA TYR A 29 14.12 -1.81 15.05
C TYR A 29 13.40 -2.34 16.31
N VAL A 30 13.36 -1.56 17.39
CA VAL A 30 12.63 -1.89 18.63
C VAL A 30 11.12 -2.06 18.40
N LEU A 31 10.57 -1.43 17.36
CA LEU A 31 9.18 -1.56 16.96
C LEU A 31 8.95 -2.67 15.92
N SER A 32 9.97 -3.49 15.64
CA SER A 32 9.83 -4.67 14.78
C SER A 32 9.17 -5.82 15.53
N PHE A 33 8.45 -6.68 14.80
CA PHE A 33 7.82 -7.88 15.34
C PHE A 33 8.12 -9.07 14.44
N GLY A 34 8.72 -10.12 15.00
CA GLY A 34 9.15 -11.29 14.23
C GLY A 34 10.20 -10.97 13.15
N GLY A 35 11.04 -9.95 13.38
CA GLY A 35 12.00 -9.46 12.38
C GLY A 35 11.37 -8.67 11.22
N GLN A 36 10.05 -8.46 11.23
CA GLN A 36 9.33 -7.64 10.26
C GLN A 36 9.14 -6.21 10.80
N VAL A 37 9.09 -5.25 9.89
CA VAL A 37 8.79 -3.84 10.18
C VAL A 37 7.51 -3.46 9.44
N ALA A 38 6.72 -2.55 10.01
CA ALA A 38 5.52 -2.03 9.35
C ALA A 38 5.89 -1.39 8.00
N ASP A 39 5.11 -1.69 6.96
CA ASP A 39 5.25 -1.09 5.63
C ASP A 39 4.33 0.13 5.54
N LEU A 40 4.80 1.24 6.12
CA LEU A 40 4.09 2.52 6.16
C LEU A 40 3.79 3.06 4.76
N MET A 41 4.71 2.88 3.81
CA MET A 41 4.53 3.30 2.42
C MET A 41 3.37 2.54 1.75
N LEU A 42 3.30 1.22 1.95
CA LEU A 42 2.20 0.38 1.47
C LEU A 42 0.87 0.78 2.13
N VAL A 43 0.85 0.86 3.45
CA VAL A 43 -0.36 1.17 4.22
C VAL A 43 -0.92 2.54 3.83
N PHE A 44 -0.07 3.57 3.75
CA PHE A 44 -0.47 4.91 3.33
C PHE A 44 -1.08 4.90 1.92
N THR A 45 -0.46 4.18 0.99
CA THR A 45 -0.90 4.11 -0.40
C THR A 45 -2.23 3.40 -0.57
N VAL A 46 -2.40 2.23 0.07
CA VAL A 46 -3.66 1.46 0.03
C VAL A 46 -4.80 2.27 0.65
N LEU A 47 -4.54 2.92 1.79
CA LEU A 47 -5.53 3.76 2.46
C LEU A 47 -5.88 5.02 1.67
N ALA A 48 -4.91 5.63 0.98
CA ALA A 48 -5.18 6.75 0.08
C ALA A 48 -6.09 6.33 -1.07
N GLY A 49 -5.82 5.18 -1.70
CA GLY A 49 -6.70 4.60 -2.72
C GLY A 49 -8.10 4.27 -2.18
N TYR A 50 -8.17 3.66 -1.00
CA TYR A 50 -9.43 3.27 -0.36
C TYR A 50 -10.30 4.48 0.03
N LEU A 51 -9.71 5.53 0.61
CA LEU A 51 -10.47 6.69 1.12
C LEU A 51 -10.74 7.75 0.05
N PHE A 52 -9.85 7.91 -0.92
CA PHE A 52 -9.89 9.02 -1.89
C PHE A 52 -10.11 8.59 -3.34
N GLY A 53 -10.12 7.28 -3.61
CA GLY A 53 -10.46 6.71 -4.91
C GLY A 53 -9.25 6.54 -5.84
N PHE A 54 -9.52 6.05 -7.05
CA PHE A 54 -8.51 5.55 -7.99
C PHE A 54 -7.44 6.58 -8.36
N LYS A 55 -7.85 7.80 -8.75
CA LYS A 55 -6.90 8.84 -9.21
C LYS A 55 -5.89 9.20 -8.14
N ASP A 56 -6.36 9.30 -6.90
CA ASP A 56 -5.54 9.62 -5.73
C ASP A 56 -4.65 8.44 -5.33
N GLY A 57 -5.21 7.24 -5.28
CA GLY A 57 -4.46 6.01 -5.01
C GLY A 57 -3.34 5.77 -6.02
N ALA A 58 -3.63 5.88 -7.31
CA ALA A 58 -2.66 5.71 -8.39
C ALA A 58 -1.53 6.74 -8.31
N LEU A 59 -1.86 8.02 -8.09
CA LEU A 59 -0.87 9.09 -8.00
C LEU A 59 0.04 8.90 -6.77
N VAL A 60 -0.55 8.66 -5.60
CA VAL A 60 0.20 8.37 -4.38
C VAL A 60 1.07 7.13 -4.57
N GLY A 61 0.54 6.08 -5.21
CA GLY A 61 1.27 4.84 -5.47
C GLY A 61 2.48 5.02 -6.38
N ILE A 62 2.38 5.84 -7.43
CA ILE A 62 3.53 6.15 -8.30
C ILE A 62 4.61 6.89 -7.51
N PHE A 63 4.27 7.99 -6.84
CA PHE A 63 5.25 8.80 -6.13
C PHE A 63 5.89 8.06 -4.96
N MET A 64 5.07 7.39 -4.14
CA MET A 64 5.57 6.55 -3.04
C MET A 64 6.41 5.38 -3.57
N GLY A 65 6.00 4.82 -4.70
CA GLY A 65 6.70 3.80 -5.47
C GLY A 65 8.13 4.18 -5.85
N VAL A 66 8.28 5.35 -6.47
CA VAL A 66 9.59 5.91 -6.81
C VAL A 66 10.45 6.11 -5.56
N LEU A 67 9.88 6.66 -4.47
CA LEU A 67 10.62 6.84 -3.22
C LEU A 67 11.01 5.51 -2.58
N ARG A 68 10.17 4.49 -2.68
CA ARG A 68 10.47 3.13 -2.21
C ARG A 68 11.66 2.56 -2.97
N ASP A 69 11.64 2.63 -4.30
CA ASP A 69 12.76 2.15 -5.11
C ASP A 69 14.05 2.96 -4.87
N PHE A 70 13.93 4.24 -4.53
CA PHE A 70 15.09 5.07 -4.24
C PHE A 70 15.69 4.83 -2.85
N PHE A 71 14.87 4.68 -1.81
CA PHE A 71 15.33 4.62 -0.41
C PHE A 71 15.32 3.22 0.22
N ALA A 72 14.44 2.34 -0.24
CA ALA A 72 14.15 1.05 0.39
C ALA A 72 13.85 -0.02 -0.66
N SER A 73 14.65 -0.06 -1.73
CA SER A 73 14.43 -0.97 -2.83
C SER A 73 14.57 -2.43 -2.38
N PRO A 74 13.66 -3.33 -2.82
CA PRO A 74 13.83 -4.75 -2.61
C PRO A 74 15.11 -5.26 -3.29
N SER A 75 15.93 -6.00 -2.56
CA SER A 75 17.08 -6.71 -3.13
C SER A 75 16.67 -8.08 -3.69
N ILE A 76 17.15 -8.44 -4.87
CA ILE A 76 17.06 -9.80 -5.43
C ILE A 76 18.47 -10.36 -5.58
N THR A 77 18.63 -11.67 -5.38
CA THR A 77 19.90 -12.37 -5.64
C THR A 77 20.11 -12.53 -7.15
N ALA A 78 21.16 -11.91 -7.69
CA ALA A 78 21.58 -12.08 -9.08
C ALA A 78 22.09 -13.50 -9.36
N ILE A 79 22.29 -13.80 -10.65
CA ILE A 79 22.72 -15.14 -11.12
C ILE A 79 24.10 -15.51 -10.55
N ASP A 80 24.95 -14.52 -10.30
CA ASP A 80 26.25 -14.67 -9.66
C ASP A 80 26.18 -14.81 -8.12
N GLY A 81 24.97 -14.83 -7.55
CA GLY A 81 24.74 -14.94 -6.11
C GLY A 81 24.84 -13.61 -5.35
N THR A 82 25.13 -12.50 -6.02
CA THR A 82 25.25 -11.19 -5.36
C THR A 82 23.87 -10.53 -5.16
N PRO A 83 23.65 -9.79 -4.06
CA PRO A 83 22.42 -9.03 -3.89
C PRO A 83 22.43 -7.80 -4.81
N VAL A 84 21.43 -7.69 -5.68
CA VAL A 84 21.24 -6.54 -6.58
C VAL A 84 19.96 -5.79 -6.21
N VAL A 85 20.08 -4.48 -6.17
CA VAL A 85 18.98 -3.55 -5.89
C VAL A 85 18.06 -3.51 -7.10
N THR A 86 16.76 -3.72 -6.88
CA THR A 86 15.78 -3.71 -7.98
C THR A 86 15.14 -2.35 -8.17
N CYS A 87 15.12 -1.86 -9.40
CA CYS A 87 14.43 -0.61 -9.73
C CYS A 87 13.07 -0.94 -10.36
N GLY A 88 12.01 -0.22 -9.97
CA GLY A 88 10.67 -0.32 -10.56
C GLY A 88 9.73 -1.32 -9.89
N LEU A 89 10.22 -2.23 -9.03
CA LEU A 89 9.37 -3.17 -8.30
C LEU A 89 8.54 -2.45 -7.23
N GLY A 90 9.14 -1.52 -6.48
CA GLY A 90 8.45 -0.67 -5.53
C GLY A 90 7.38 0.19 -6.21
N LEU A 91 7.70 0.76 -7.38
CA LEU A 91 6.74 1.49 -8.21
C LEU A 91 5.55 0.63 -8.60
N LEU A 92 5.79 -0.55 -9.17
CA LEU A 92 4.72 -1.43 -9.63
C LEU A 92 3.82 -1.88 -8.48
N VAL A 93 4.43 -2.30 -7.36
CA VAL A 93 3.69 -2.75 -6.17
C VAL A 93 2.88 -1.61 -5.58
N LEU A 94 3.45 -0.43 -5.35
CA LEU A 94 2.71 0.66 -4.73
C LEU A 94 1.65 1.26 -5.66
N PHE A 95 1.89 1.32 -6.97
CA PHE A 95 0.85 1.64 -7.95
C PHE A 95 -0.32 0.65 -7.86
N ALA A 96 -0.03 -0.65 -7.92
CA ALA A 96 -1.06 -1.68 -7.81
C ALA A 96 -1.80 -1.61 -6.46
N GLY A 97 -1.10 -1.30 -5.37
CA GLY A 97 -1.71 -1.11 -4.05
C GLY A 97 -2.66 0.06 -3.98
N GLY A 98 -2.31 1.19 -4.61
CA GLY A 98 -3.19 2.35 -4.72
C GLY A 98 -4.45 2.05 -5.54
N VAL A 99 -4.28 1.33 -6.66
CA VAL A 99 -5.38 0.92 -7.53
C VAL A 99 -6.28 -0.10 -6.84
N ILE A 100 -5.73 -1.18 -6.30
CA ILE A 100 -6.50 -2.25 -5.63
C ILE A 100 -7.17 -1.71 -4.37
N GLY A 101 -6.51 -0.85 -3.60
CA GLY A 101 -7.11 -0.14 -2.49
C GLY A 101 -8.36 0.63 -2.91
N SER A 102 -8.34 1.24 -4.09
CA SER A 102 -9.49 1.93 -4.69
C SER A 102 -10.52 1.01 -5.36
N SER A 103 -10.28 -0.30 -5.50
CA SER A 103 -11.25 -1.25 -6.04
C SER A 103 -12.24 -1.74 -4.98
N PHE A 104 -11.93 -1.59 -3.69
CA PHE A 104 -12.85 -1.89 -2.56
C PHE A 104 -13.99 -0.85 -2.40
N PHE A 105 -14.36 -0.18 -3.49
CA PHE A 105 -15.03 1.13 -3.51
C PHE A 105 -16.50 1.04 -3.89
N THR A 106 -17.26 0.15 -3.25
CA THR A 106 -18.72 0.29 -3.28
C THR A 106 -19.14 1.42 -2.34
N LEU A 107 -20.09 2.28 -2.73
CA LEU A 107 -20.54 3.47 -1.95
C LEU A 107 -20.85 3.16 -0.48
N LYS A 108 -21.35 1.95 -0.17
CA LYS A 108 -21.65 1.47 1.19
C LYS A 108 -20.39 1.18 2.03
N MET A 109 -19.30 0.74 1.43
CA MET A 109 -18.06 0.40 2.14
C MET A 109 -17.26 1.66 2.52
N LYS A 110 -17.36 2.76 1.77
CA LYS A 110 -16.56 3.99 1.94
C LYS A 110 -16.69 4.70 3.29
N ARG A 111 -17.81 4.52 4.00
CA ARG A 111 -18.04 5.17 5.31
C ARG A 111 -17.54 4.33 6.49
N ASN A 112 -17.12 3.08 6.23
CA ASN A 112 -16.79 2.14 7.28
C ASN A 112 -15.28 1.94 7.39
N THR A 113 -14.70 2.48 8.46
CA THR A 113 -13.27 2.35 8.78
C THR A 113 -12.82 0.89 8.93
N LEU A 114 -13.70 -0.05 9.26
CA LEU A 114 -13.34 -1.48 9.34
C LEU A 114 -12.92 -2.05 7.98
N PHE A 115 -13.54 -1.60 6.89
CA PHE A 115 -13.16 -2.04 5.55
C PHE A 115 -11.83 -1.45 5.09
N ALA A 116 -11.40 -0.32 5.65
CA ALA A 116 -10.05 0.21 5.43
C ALA A 116 -8.98 -0.77 5.96
N PHE A 117 -9.20 -1.32 7.16
CA PHE A 117 -8.34 -2.35 7.73
C PHE A 117 -8.37 -3.63 6.90
N ALA A 118 -9.55 -4.05 6.42
CA ALA A 118 -9.67 -5.21 5.54
C ALA A 118 -8.89 -5.03 4.22
N ALA A 119 -8.96 -3.85 3.60
CA ALA A 119 -8.21 -3.54 2.38
C ALA A 119 -6.68 -3.61 2.62
N VAL A 120 -6.20 -3.06 3.74
CA VAL A 120 -4.79 -3.13 4.14
C VAL A 120 -4.35 -4.57 4.39
N ALA A 121 -5.13 -5.36 5.14
CA ALA A 121 -4.83 -6.76 5.42
C ALA A 121 -4.81 -7.60 4.13
N PHE A 122 -5.83 -7.45 3.29
CA PHE A 122 -5.93 -8.14 2.01
C PHE A 122 -4.72 -7.83 1.12
N TYR A 123 -4.42 -6.54 0.91
CA TYR A 123 -3.32 -6.18 0.02
C TYR A 123 -1.97 -6.60 0.59
N THR A 124 -1.77 -6.50 1.90
CA THR A 124 -0.56 -7.02 2.57
C THR A 124 -0.41 -8.53 2.34
N ALA A 125 -1.50 -9.29 2.45
CA ALA A 125 -1.47 -10.72 2.22
C ALA A 125 -1.11 -11.05 0.76
N VAL A 126 -1.78 -10.41 -0.20
CA VAL A 126 -1.50 -10.59 -1.63
C VAL A 126 -0.05 -10.24 -1.96
N TYR A 127 0.44 -9.09 -1.48
CA TYR A 127 1.82 -8.64 -1.67
C TYR A 127 2.84 -9.66 -1.14
N LYS A 128 2.66 -10.14 0.10
CA LYS A 128 3.57 -11.10 0.71
C LYS A 128 3.53 -12.46 0.02
N ILE A 129 2.33 -12.98 -0.28
CA ILE A 129 2.18 -14.26 -0.98
C ILE A 129 2.83 -14.18 -2.36
N ALA A 130 2.57 -13.11 -3.12
CA ALA A 130 3.17 -12.89 -4.43
C ALA A 130 4.71 -12.78 -4.32
N GLY A 131 5.22 -12.03 -3.34
CA GLY A 131 6.65 -11.91 -3.10
C GLY A 131 7.33 -13.25 -2.81
N HIS A 132 6.76 -14.06 -1.92
CA HIS A 132 7.28 -15.40 -1.64
C HIS A 132 7.19 -16.34 -2.85
N LEU A 133 6.11 -16.25 -3.65
CA LEU A 133 5.97 -17.02 -4.88
C LEU A 133 7.02 -16.65 -5.93
N ILE A 134 7.27 -15.34 -6.12
CA ILE A 134 8.31 -14.86 -7.05
C ILE A 134 9.68 -15.34 -6.60
N ILE A 135 10.02 -15.23 -5.31
CA ILE A 135 11.31 -15.68 -4.78
C ILE A 135 11.46 -17.20 -4.93
N PHE A 136 10.40 -17.97 -4.69
CA PHE A 136 10.38 -19.42 -4.89
C PHE A 136 10.66 -19.80 -6.35
N ILE A 137 9.97 -19.14 -7.30
CA ILE A 137 10.19 -19.35 -8.73
C ILE A 137 11.62 -18.96 -9.10
N TRP A 138 12.13 -17.84 -8.58
CA TRP A 138 13.49 -17.38 -8.84
C TRP A 138 14.54 -18.41 -8.39
N HIS A 139 14.41 -18.96 -7.18
CA HIS A 139 15.36 -19.96 -6.68
C HIS A 139 15.30 -21.26 -7.48
N LYS A 140 14.10 -21.77 -7.78
CA LYS A 140 13.96 -23.04 -8.49
C LYS A 140 14.27 -22.96 -9.98
N ALA A 141 13.74 -21.95 -10.66
CA ALA A 141 13.81 -21.86 -12.13
C ALA A 141 15.09 -21.17 -12.61
N ILE A 142 15.55 -20.13 -11.91
CA ILE A 142 16.69 -19.31 -12.35
C ILE A 142 17.98 -19.76 -11.67
N LEU A 143 18.02 -19.75 -10.34
CA LEU A 143 19.24 -20.07 -9.59
C LEU A 143 19.50 -21.58 -9.47
N LYS A 144 18.48 -22.40 -9.71
CA LYS A 144 18.51 -23.87 -9.53
C LYS A 144 18.97 -24.28 -8.12
N THR A 145 18.64 -23.48 -7.11
CA THR A 145 18.97 -23.71 -5.70
C THR A 145 17.73 -24.12 -4.89
N ALA A 146 17.97 -24.68 -3.70
CA ALA A 146 16.90 -25.02 -2.78
C ALA A 146 16.27 -23.75 -2.19
N TYR A 147 14.94 -23.72 -2.12
CA TYR A 147 14.20 -22.72 -1.38
C TYR A 147 13.98 -23.24 0.05
N ASN A 148 14.70 -22.66 1.01
CA ASN A 148 14.84 -23.20 2.36
C ASN A 148 13.74 -22.76 3.35
N LEU A 149 12.70 -22.07 2.89
CA LEU A 149 11.60 -21.64 3.75
C LEU A 149 10.42 -22.60 3.61
N THR A 150 9.91 -23.09 4.74
CA THR A 150 8.68 -23.87 4.79
C THR A 150 7.46 -22.96 4.72
N ILE A 151 6.29 -23.54 4.44
CA ILE A 151 5.01 -22.79 4.49
C ILE A 151 4.78 -22.22 5.90
N GLY A 152 5.16 -22.96 6.95
CA GLY A 152 5.06 -22.50 8.34
C GLY A 152 5.90 -21.25 8.60
N ASP A 153 7.15 -21.23 8.12
CA ASP A 153 8.05 -20.09 8.26
C ASP A 153 7.50 -18.85 7.54
N ILE A 154 6.92 -19.04 6.36
CA ILE A 154 6.30 -17.96 5.60
C ILE A 154 5.09 -17.39 6.34
N LEU A 155 4.20 -18.26 6.83
CA LEU A 155 2.97 -17.84 7.49
C LEU A 155 3.25 -17.13 8.83
N LEU A 156 4.06 -17.75 9.68
CA LEU A 156 4.29 -17.30 11.06
C LEU A 156 5.42 -16.26 11.17
N GLY A 157 6.43 -16.34 10.29
CA GLY A 157 7.60 -15.45 10.32
C GLY A 157 7.52 -14.25 9.38
N SER A 158 6.59 -14.23 8.43
CA SER A 158 6.48 -13.16 7.42
C SER A 158 5.05 -12.64 7.26
N LEU A 159 4.08 -13.50 6.93
CA LEU A 159 2.72 -13.07 6.55
C LEU A 159 1.95 -12.47 7.74
N LEU A 160 1.76 -13.25 8.81
CA LEU A 160 0.96 -12.82 9.96
C LEU A 160 1.59 -11.63 10.72
N PRO A 161 2.92 -11.61 11.00
CA PRO A 161 3.55 -10.44 11.61
C PRO A 161 3.38 -9.18 10.78
N GLN A 162 3.53 -9.26 9.45
CA GLN A 162 3.37 -8.11 8.58
C GLN A 162 1.93 -7.58 8.57
N ILE A 163 0.94 -8.47 8.49
CA ILE A 163 -0.48 -8.07 8.54
C ILE A 163 -0.76 -7.36 9.87
N ALA A 164 -0.33 -7.92 11.00
CA ALA A 164 -0.53 -7.32 12.30
C ALA A 164 0.10 -5.93 12.41
N LEU A 165 1.38 -5.78 12.01
CA LEU A 165 2.08 -4.50 12.01
C LEU A 165 1.44 -3.46 11.08
N ASN A 166 1.04 -3.87 9.88
CA ASN A 166 0.39 -2.97 8.91
C ASN A 166 -1.00 -2.53 9.39
N LEU A 167 -1.75 -3.41 10.06
CA LEU A 167 -3.03 -3.07 10.68
C LEU A 167 -2.86 -2.07 11.84
N LEU A 168 -1.83 -2.26 12.68
CA LEU A 168 -1.50 -1.29 13.73
C LEU A 168 -1.09 0.05 13.14
N ALA A 169 -0.25 0.05 12.10
CA ALA A 169 0.16 1.27 11.39
C ALA A 169 -1.00 1.98 10.67
N ALA A 170 -2.04 1.24 10.27
CA ALA A 170 -3.21 1.82 9.64
C ALA A 170 -4.00 2.73 10.61
N ILE A 171 -3.97 2.48 11.92
CA ILE A 171 -4.70 3.29 12.93
C ILE A 171 -4.30 4.77 12.86
N PRO A 172 -3.03 5.15 13.08
CA PRO A 172 -2.62 6.56 13.03
C PRO A 172 -2.80 7.17 11.64
N ILE A 173 -2.62 6.40 10.56
CA ILE A 173 -2.76 6.89 9.18
C ILE A 173 -4.24 7.17 8.85
N ILE A 174 -5.18 6.34 9.30
CA ILE A 174 -6.62 6.59 9.15
C ILE A 174 -7.01 7.86 9.92
N LEU A 175 -6.52 8.03 11.16
CA LEU A 175 -6.77 9.23 11.95
C LEU A 175 -6.22 10.47 11.24
N LEU A 176 -5.00 10.38 10.71
CA LEU A 176 -4.38 11.43 9.92
C LEU A 176 -5.26 11.81 8.72
N PHE A 177 -5.71 10.85 7.93
CA PHE A 177 -6.58 11.14 6.78
C PHE A 177 -7.93 11.72 7.19
N LYS A 178 -8.48 11.30 8.33
CA LYS A 178 -9.75 11.81 8.85
C LYS A 178 -9.67 13.27 9.30
N PHE A 179 -8.56 13.70 9.90
CA PHE A 179 -8.41 15.05 10.46
C PHE A 179 -7.66 16.02 9.53
N ALA A 180 -6.59 15.57 8.90
CA ALA A 180 -5.69 16.38 8.10
C ALA A 180 -5.83 16.14 6.58
N GLY A 181 -6.70 15.22 6.15
CA GLY A 181 -6.80 14.77 4.75
C GLY A 181 -6.95 15.86 3.68
N PRO A 182 -6.71 15.49 2.41
CA PRO A 182 -6.66 16.43 1.28
C PRO A 182 -8.01 17.11 1.01
N TYR A 183 -9.12 16.48 1.38
CA TYR A 183 -10.47 17.00 1.18
C TYR A 183 -11.11 17.46 2.49
N ARG A 184 -11.93 18.53 2.42
CA ARG A 184 -12.78 18.93 3.54
C ARG A 184 -13.91 17.90 3.74
N LYS A 185 -14.37 17.73 4.99
CA LYS A 185 -15.52 16.86 5.31
C LYS A 185 -16.70 17.19 4.37
N GLY A 186 -17.22 16.17 3.67
CA GLY A 186 -18.34 16.29 2.75
C GLY A 186 -18.01 16.73 1.32
N VAL A 187 -16.73 16.97 0.98
CA VAL A 187 -16.31 17.46 -0.35
C VAL A 187 -15.35 16.48 -1.04
N ASN A 188 -15.44 15.18 -0.73
CA ASN A 188 -14.63 14.19 -1.44
C ASN A 188 -15.24 14.01 -2.85
N PRO A 189 -14.55 14.43 -3.93
CA PRO A 189 -15.09 14.35 -5.29
C PRO A 189 -15.40 12.91 -5.70
N ALA A 190 -14.64 11.94 -5.18
CA ALA A 190 -14.85 10.52 -5.44
C ALA A 190 -16.12 9.95 -4.78
N LEU A 191 -16.80 10.72 -3.92
CA LEU A 191 -18.15 10.43 -3.43
C LEU A 191 -19.24 11.11 -4.26
N ILE A 192 -18.90 12.16 -5.01
CA ILE A 192 -19.84 13.02 -5.74
C ILE A 192 -19.98 12.58 -7.21
N ASP A 193 -18.88 12.17 -7.85
CA ASP A 193 -18.88 11.76 -9.26
C ASP A 193 -19.59 10.41 -9.48
N GLU A 194 -19.49 9.46 -8.55
CA GLU A 194 -20.12 8.13 -8.69
C GLU A 194 -21.61 8.09 -8.36
N GLY A 195 -22.15 9.13 -7.71
CA GLY A 195 -23.59 9.25 -7.49
C GLY A 195 -24.39 9.49 -8.78
N LYS A 196 -23.71 9.68 -9.92
CA LYS A 196 -24.32 10.01 -11.21
C LYS A 196 -24.26 8.91 -12.26
N GLU A 197 -23.35 7.93 -12.19
CA GLU A 197 -23.11 7.05 -13.35
C GLU A 197 -23.17 5.53 -13.14
N ASP A 198 -23.07 4.94 -11.93
CA ASP A 198 -22.77 3.48 -11.88
C ASP A 198 -23.51 2.60 -10.85
N ASP A 199 -24.45 3.13 -10.07
CA ASP A 199 -25.25 2.31 -9.13
C ASP A 199 -26.37 1.50 -9.84
N ARG A 200 -26.43 1.49 -11.18
CA ARG A 200 -27.46 0.75 -11.97
C ARG A 200 -26.95 -0.48 -12.71
N LEU A 201 -25.64 -0.67 -12.88
CA LEU A 201 -25.09 -1.78 -13.68
C LEU A 201 -25.16 -3.14 -12.97
N TRP A 202 -25.21 -3.16 -11.64
CA TRP A 202 -25.33 -4.37 -10.81
C TRP A 202 -26.78 -4.79 -10.53
N LEU A 203 -27.76 -3.97 -10.92
CA LEU A 203 -29.21 -4.19 -10.71
C LEU A 203 -29.93 -4.62 -12.00
N GLN A 204 -29.21 -4.89 -13.08
CA GLN A 204 -29.76 -5.29 -14.39
C GLN A 204 -29.30 -6.67 -14.86
N ILE A 205 -29.03 -7.59 -13.92
CA ILE A 205 -28.93 -9.03 -14.21
C ILE A 205 -29.90 -9.77 -13.30
#